data_AF-A0A6B2LAQ4-F1
#
_entry.id   AF-A0A6B2LAQ4-F1
#
_cell.length_a   1.000
_cell.length_b   1.000
_cell.length_c   1.000
_cell.angle_alpha   90.00
_cell.angle_beta   90.00
_cell.angle_gamma   90.00
#
_symmetry.space_group_name_H-M   'P 1'
#
loop_
_entity.id
_entity.type
_entity.pdbx_description
1 polymer ?
#
loop_
_entity_poly.entity_id
_entity_poly.type
_entity_poly.pdbx_seq_one_letter_code
_entity_poly.pdbx_strand_id
1 'polypeptide(L)'
;MNKAESAKLTINRFNSLVSCVVHNVRLKSDNALQILKDYDIVLDCSDNVPTRYLVNDAAVLLKKPLVFGSALGFEGQCSVYNCGGGPCYRCIHPKPPKPETIGNCANYGVLGVVPGIIGSIQALEAIKLITGYGSVLSEKLLVFNSKTTQFLTIKLPRKKINCAICGENPQITSLQDYEAFTGCPANDRINIPALVPTEKNISVAEYYSIVSRGERHILLDVRQPHQYAICSLVNAENIPLAQLSETYIQNLKQRINNTQMNHPVYVICRRGIDSQRAVNILTSFGINSINISGGVTEWSKAVDPTFPLY
;
A
#
# COMPACT_ATOMS: atom_id res chain seq x y z
N MET A 1 7.37 -22.47 -1.06
CA MET A 1 8.58 -22.08 -0.30
C MET A 1 8.35 -20.71 0.32
N ASN A 2 8.75 -20.50 1.58
CA ASN A 2 8.67 -19.19 2.23
C ASN A 2 9.65 -18.18 1.58
N LYS A 3 9.28 -16.89 1.52
CA LYS A 3 10.11 -15.85 0.89
C LYS A 3 11.50 -15.72 1.52
N ALA A 4 11.60 -15.77 2.86
CA ALA A 4 12.87 -15.61 3.57
C ALA A 4 13.80 -16.81 3.34
N GLU A 5 13.25 -18.03 3.33
CA GLU A 5 14.02 -19.25 3.00
C GLU A 5 14.52 -19.22 1.55
N SER A 6 13.66 -18.81 0.61
CA SER A 6 14.06 -18.63 -0.79
C SER A 6 15.18 -17.60 -0.94
N ALA A 7 15.13 -16.50 -0.19
CA ALA A 7 16.16 -15.46 -0.20
C ALA A 7 17.49 -15.98 0.35
N LYS A 8 17.46 -16.73 1.47
CA LYS A 8 18.65 -17.37 2.05
C LYS A 8 19.35 -18.29 1.06
N LEU A 9 18.60 -19.14 0.35
CA LEU A 9 19.17 -20.02 -0.68
C LEU A 9 19.88 -19.22 -1.77
N THR A 10 19.28 -18.14 -2.24
CA THR A 10 19.88 -17.26 -3.26
C THR A 10 21.13 -16.56 -2.74
N ILE A 11 21.09 -15.99 -1.53
CA ILE A 11 22.25 -15.32 -0.91
C ILE A 11 23.42 -16.28 -0.76
N ASN A 12 23.19 -17.49 -0.24
CA ASN A 12 24.24 -18.49 -0.05
C ASN A 12 24.82 -19.02 -1.36
N ARG A 13 24.04 -18.99 -2.45
CA ARG A 13 24.53 -19.28 -3.81
C ARG A 13 25.48 -18.19 -4.33
N PHE A 14 25.22 -16.93 -4.01
CA PHE A 14 26.10 -15.81 -4.40
C PHE A 14 27.35 -15.73 -3.54
N ASN A 15 27.22 -15.93 -2.23
CA ASN A 15 28.35 -15.90 -1.31
C ASN A 15 28.10 -16.88 -0.16
N SER A 16 28.81 -18.00 -0.14
CA SER A 16 28.66 -19.02 0.90
C SER A 16 29.33 -18.65 2.22
N LEU A 17 30.08 -17.55 2.29
CA LEU A 17 30.78 -17.10 3.50
C LEU A 17 29.90 -16.27 4.43
N VAL A 18 28.73 -15.80 3.98
CA VAL A 18 27.84 -15.00 4.81
C VAL A 18 26.90 -15.89 5.64
N SER A 19 26.64 -15.48 6.89
CA SER A 19 25.62 -16.10 7.71
C SER A 19 24.25 -15.46 7.44
N CYS A 20 23.33 -16.23 6.89
CA CYS A 20 21.95 -15.79 6.67
C CYS A 20 21.00 -16.47 7.68
N VAL A 21 20.49 -15.68 8.63
CA VAL A 21 19.53 -16.11 9.65
C VAL A 21 18.11 -15.78 9.17
N VAL A 22 17.26 -16.80 9.06
CA VAL A 22 15.87 -16.63 8.64
C VAL A 22 14.96 -16.55 9.86
N HIS A 23 14.17 -15.49 9.93
CA HIS A 23 13.07 -15.35 10.86
C HIS A 23 11.76 -15.57 10.10
N ASN A 24 11.25 -16.81 10.10
CA ASN A 24 9.97 -17.14 9.47
C ASN A 24 8.78 -16.75 10.37
N VAL A 25 8.78 -15.49 10.80
CA VAL A 25 7.73 -14.89 11.64
C VAL A 25 7.42 -13.51 11.11
N ARG A 26 6.18 -13.07 11.29
CA ARG A 26 5.81 -11.68 11.02
C ARG A 26 6.37 -10.81 12.15
N LEU A 27 7.06 -9.74 11.80
CA LEU A 27 7.51 -8.75 12.77
C LEU A 27 6.29 -8.08 13.42
N LYS A 28 6.22 -8.13 14.74
CA LYS A 28 5.15 -7.60 15.58
C LYS A 28 5.74 -6.98 16.84
N SER A 29 4.93 -6.25 17.59
CA SER A 29 5.37 -5.55 18.81
C SER A 29 5.90 -6.48 19.90
N ASP A 30 5.41 -7.72 19.94
CA ASP A 30 5.83 -8.76 20.89
C ASP A 30 7.21 -9.37 20.58
N ASN A 31 7.66 -9.34 19.33
CA ASN A 31 8.90 -10.00 18.89
C ASN A 31 9.96 -9.03 18.33
N ALA A 32 9.59 -7.81 17.95
CA ALA A 32 10.48 -6.91 17.23
C ALA A 32 11.74 -6.55 18.03
N LEU A 33 11.60 -6.23 19.32
CA LEU A 33 12.77 -5.91 20.15
C LEU A 33 13.69 -7.11 20.34
N GLN A 34 13.11 -8.31 20.52
CA GLN A 34 13.89 -9.54 20.69
C GLN A 34 14.68 -9.90 19.44
N ILE A 35 14.09 -9.71 18.25
CA ILE A 35 14.76 -10.01 16.98
C ILE A 35 15.80 -8.93 16.66
N LEU A 36 15.43 -7.66 16.74
CA LEU A 36 16.28 -6.56 16.25
C LEU A 36 17.48 -6.26 17.16
N LYS A 37 17.44 -6.65 18.45
CA LYS A 37 18.55 -6.38 19.39
C LYS A 37 19.90 -6.94 18.91
N ASP A 38 19.89 -8.06 18.19
CA ASP A 38 21.09 -8.80 17.78
C ASP A 38 21.71 -8.27 16.46
N TYR A 39 21.16 -7.22 15.84
CA TYR A 39 21.62 -6.67 14.55
C TYR A 39 22.08 -5.22 14.64
N ASP A 40 23.19 -4.82 14.01
CA ASP A 40 23.70 -3.45 14.14
C ASP A 40 22.89 -2.39 13.39
N ILE A 41 22.39 -2.74 12.19
CA ILE A 41 21.67 -1.83 11.30
C ILE A 41 20.36 -2.49 10.89
N VAL A 42 19.27 -1.70 10.88
CA VAL A 42 17.95 -2.17 10.46
C VAL A 42 17.63 -1.60 9.08
N LEU A 43 17.23 -2.44 8.14
CA LEU A 43 16.72 -2.03 6.82
C LEU A 43 15.21 -2.25 6.81
N ASP A 44 14.44 -1.18 6.63
CA ASP A 44 13.00 -1.28 6.42
C ASP A 44 12.73 -1.44 4.92
N CYS A 45 12.48 -2.68 4.53
CA CYS A 45 12.04 -3.06 3.19
C CYS A 45 10.55 -3.44 3.15
N SER A 46 9.76 -2.94 4.11
CA SER A 46 8.32 -3.20 4.19
C SER A 46 7.51 -2.26 3.30
N ASP A 47 6.38 -2.77 2.84
CA ASP A 47 5.47 -2.08 1.90
C ASP A 47 4.22 -1.50 2.59
N ASN A 48 4.19 -1.50 3.93
CA ASN A 48 3.01 -1.09 4.70
C ASN A 48 3.36 -0.10 5.83
N VAL A 49 2.39 0.76 6.13
CA VAL A 49 2.54 1.84 7.13
C VAL A 49 2.72 1.29 8.56
N PRO A 50 1.96 0.30 9.05
CA PRO A 50 2.13 -0.17 10.42
C PRO A 50 3.53 -0.74 10.69
N THR A 51 4.10 -1.53 9.78
CA THR A 51 5.47 -2.05 9.92
C THR A 51 6.50 -0.92 9.92
N ARG A 52 6.34 0.13 9.10
CA ARG A 52 7.24 1.31 9.12
C ARG A 52 7.32 1.97 10.49
N TYR A 53 6.18 2.18 11.14
CA TYR A 53 6.13 2.75 12.49
C TYR A 53 6.71 1.79 13.54
N LEU A 54 6.39 0.49 13.44
CA LEU A 54 6.93 -0.56 14.31
C LEU A 54 8.46 -0.60 14.25
N VAL A 55 9.03 -0.67 13.04
CA VAL A 55 10.47 -0.78 12.81
C VAL A 55 11.18 0.49 13.24
N ASN A 56 10.62 1.67 12.94
CA ASN A 56 11.14 2.94 13.46
C ASN A 56 11.23 2.92 14.98
N ASP A 57 10.13 2.57 15.64
CA ASP A 57 10.07 2.69 17.08
C ASP A 57 11.00 1.68 17.77
N ALA A 58 11.05 0.45 17.25
CA ALA A 58 11.98 -0.56 17.73
C ALA A 58 13.45 -0.13 17.52
N ALA A 59 13.79 0.45 16.36
CA ALA A 59 15.13 0.94 16.08
C ALA A 59 15.53 2.10 17.01
N VAL A 60 14.61 3.03 17.31
CA VAL A 60 14.86 4.11 18.27
C VAL A 60 15.09 3.56 19.68
N LEU A 61 14.22 2.66 20.17
CA LEU A 61 14.34 2.06 21.50
C LEU A 61 15.64 1.27 21.67
N LEU A 62 16.09 0.59 20.61
CA LEU A 62 17.34 -0.16 20.58
C LEU A 62 18.57 0.70 20.19
N LYS A 63 18.38 1.98 19.91
CA LYS A 63 19.43 2.93 19.47
C LYS A 63 20.19 2.46 18.21
N LYS A 64 19.47 1.91 17.24
CA LYS A 64 20.02 1.39 15.97
C LYS A 64 19.69 2.31 14.79
N PRO A 65 20.62 2.56 13.86
CA PRO A 65 20.32 3.28 12.63
C PRO A 65 19.31 2.49 11.80
N LEU A 66 18.42 3.22 11.12
CA LEU A 66 17.37 2.67 10.28
C LEU A 66 17.52 3.17 8.85
N VAL A 67 17.78 2.27 7.91
CA VAL A 67 17.78 2.56 6.48
C VAL A 67 16.38 2.31 5.92
N PHE A 68 15.66 3.39 5.64
CA PHE A 68 14.29 3.37 5.14
C PHE A 68 14.26 3.30 3.61
N GLY A 69 13.40 2.44 3.07
CA GLY A 69 13.06 2.39 1.65
C GLY A 69 11.55 2.28 1.44
N SER A 70 11.06 2.92 0.39
CA SER A 70 9.68 2.70 -0.08
C SER A 70 9.56 2.90 -1.58
N ALA A 71 8.55 2.28 -2.19
CA ALA A 71 8.24 2.43 -3.60
C ALA A 71 6.73 2.36 -3.81
N LEU A 72 6.18 3.23 -4.66
CA LEU A 72 4.76 3.25 -5.03
C LEU A 72 4.61 3.78 -6.45
N GLY A 73 3.90 3.05 -7.31
CA GLY A 73 3.73 3.43 -8.71
C GLY A 73 5.07 3.56 -9.45
N PHE A 74 5.46 4.80 -9.76
CA PHE A 74 6.67 5.16 -10.50
C PHE A 74 7.69 5.91 -9.63
N GLU A 75 7.46 5.98 -8.31
CA GLU A 75 8.31 6.73 -7.40
C GLU A 75 8.89 5.82 -6.32
N GLY A 76 10.14 6.10 -5.96
CA GLY A 76 10.85 5.44 -4.88
C GLY A 76 11.46 6.44 -3.93
N GLN A 77 11.61 6.08 -2.67
CA GLN A 77 12.19 6.94 -1.64
C GLN A 77 13.19 6.17 -0.77
N CYS A 78 14.26 6.84 -0.36
CA CYS A 78 15.26 6.31 0.56
C CYS A 78 15.76 7.39 1.54
N SER A 79 15.98 7.01 2.80
CA SER A 79 16.56 7.87 3.83
C SER A 79 17.25 7.04 4.92
N VAL A 80 18.11 7.66 5.73
CA VAL A 80 18.68 7.03 6.92
C VAL A 80 18.22 7.78 8.17
N TYR A 81 17.46 7.10 9.02
CA TYR A 81 16.94 7.62 10.27
C TYR A 81 17.75 7.13 11.47
N ASN A 82 17.58 7.81 12.60
CA ASN A 82 18.20 7.45 13.88
C ASN A 82 19.74 7.29 13.81
N CYS A 83 20.40 8.10 12.98
CA CYS A 83 21.84 8.01 12.74
C CYS A 83 22.51 9.36 13.03
N GLY A 84 23.58 9.34 13.85
CA GLY A 84 24.39 10.53 14.13
C GLY A 84 23.63 11.69 14.79
N GLY A 85 22.64 11.39 15.63
CA GLY A 85 21.76 12.41 16.24
C GLY A 85 20.64 12.92 15.31
N GLY A 86 20.51 12.36 14.11
CA GLY A 86 19.49 12.69 13.14
C GLY A 86 18.05 12.33 13.57
N PRO A 87 17.04 12.76 12.80
CA PRO A 87 15.64 12.49 13.08
C PRO A 87 15.30 10.99 13.02
N CYS A 88 14.31 10.57 13.79
CA CYS A 88 13.59 9.31 13.53
C CYS A 88 12.46 9.55 12.52
N TYR A 89 11.82 8.49 12.03
CA TYR A 89 10.68 8.58 11.11
C TYR A 89 9.54 9.46 11.68
N ARG A 90 9.24 9.33 12.98
CA ARG A 90 8.20 10.13 13.66
C ARG A 90 8.52 11.62 13.76
N CYS A 91 9.79 12.02 13.68
CA CYS A 91 10.12 13.45 13.59
C CYS A 91 9.52 14.07 12.32
N ILE A 92 9.47 13.29 11.24
CA ILE A 92 8.97 13.71 9.93
C ILE A 92 7.47 13.43 9.80
N HIS A 93 7.04 12.25 10.26
CA HIS A 93 5.66 11.78 10.22
C HIS A 93 5.17 11.43 11.64
N PRO A 94 4.75 12.43 12.45
CA PRO A 94 4.38 12.19 13.85
C PRO A 94 3.15 11.31 14.02
N LYS A 95 2.18 11.47 13.10
CA LYS A 95 0.92 10.74 13.07
C LYS A 95 0.79 10.02 11.73
N PRO A 96 0.24 8.79 11.71
CA PRO A 96 -0.04 8.10 10.48
C PRO A 96 -1.04 8.90 9.63
N PRO A 97 -0.92 8.85 8.30
CA PRO A 97 -1.97 9.36 7.41
C PRO A 97 -3.31 8.66 7.70
N LYS A 98 -4.42 9.32 7.38
CA LYS A 98 -5.75 8.73 7.55
C LYS A 98 -5.84 7.40 6.78
N PRO A 99 -6.47 6.34 7.32
CA PRO A 99 -6.57 5.04 6.64
C PRO A 99 -7.04 5.13 5.19
N GLU A 100 -7.97 6.05 4.92
CA GLU A 100 -8.53 6.33 3.59
C GLU A 100 -7.50 6.83 2.57
N THR A 101 -6.42 7.47 3.02
CA THR A 101 -5.35 8.04 2.18
C THR A 101 -4.10 7.16 2.14
N ILE A 102 -4.10 6.02 2.83
CA ILE A 102 -2.97 5.09 2.81
C ILE A 102 -3.00 4.34 1.47
N GLY A 103 -2.14 4.78 0.54
CA GLY A 103 -1.85 3.99 -0.64
C GLY A 103 -0.95 2.80 -0.28
N ASN A 104 -1.36 1.61 -0.67
CA ASN A 104 -0.49 0.42 -0.65
C ASN A 104 -0.12 0.01 -2.09
N CYS A 105 1.04 -0.62 -2.26
CA CYS A 105 1.53 -1.11 -3.55
C CYS A 105 0.50 -2.00 -4.25
N ALA A 106 -0.28 -2.74 -3.46
CA ALA A 106 -1.29 -3.63 -4.01
C ALA A 106 -2.46 -2.85 -4.67
N ASN A 107 -2.78 -1.62 -4.22
CA ASN A 107 -3.84 -0.78 -4.78
C ASN A 107 -3.37 0.00 -6.01
N TYR A 108 -2.19 0.61 -5.92
CA TYR A 108 -1.68 1.52 -6.96
C TYR A 108 -0.75 0.84 -7.97
N GLY A 109 -0.32 -0.39 -7.69
CA GLY A 109 0.76 -1.05 -8.41
C GLY A 109 2.13 -0.43 -8.09
N VAL A 110 3.18 -1.10 -8.54
CA VAL A 110 4.55 -0.58 -8.52
C VAL A 110 5.29 -1.09 -9.74
N LEU A 111 6.01 -0.21 -10.44
CA LEU A 111 6.89 -0.61 -11.52
C LEU A 111 8.06 -1.40 -10.92
N GLY A 112 8.21 -2.68 -11.27
CA GLY A 112 9.10 -3.61 -10.57
C GLY A 112 10.57 -3.18 -10.47
N VAL A 113 11.07 -2.37 -11.41
CA VAL A 113 12.44 -1.82 -11.34
C VAL A 113 12.63 -0.80 -10.22
N VAL A 114 11.57 -0.11 -9.78
CA VAL A 114 11.64 0.94 -8.76
C VAL A 114 12.04 0.36 -7.40
N PRO A 115 11.38 -0.69 -6.84
CA PRO A 115 11.87 -1.37 -5.65
C PRO A 115 13.29 -1.91 -5.79
N GLY A 116 13.68 -2.40 -6.98
CA GLY A 116 15.05 -2.88 -7.23
C GLY A 116 16.11 -1.77 -7.08
N ILE A 117 15.85 -0.60 -7.67
CA ILE A 117 16.71 0.58 -7.54
C ILE A 117 16.77 1.05 -6.08
N ILE A 118 15.62 1.18 -5.41
CA ILE A 118 15.57 1.61 -4.00
C ILE A 118 16.26 0.60 -3.08
N GLY A 119 16.04 -0.70 -3.26
CA GLY A 119 16.73 -1.74 -2.48
C GLY A 119 18.24 -1.70 -2.67
N SER A 120 18.72 -1.37 -3.88
CA SER A 120 20.16 -1.21 -4.16
C SER A 120 20.73 0.02 -3.45
N ILE A 121 19.97 1.12 -3.40
CA ILE A 121 20.34 2.32 -2.65
C ILE A 121 20.33 2.05 -1.14
N GLN A 122 19.35 1.29 -0.61
CA GLN A 122 19.35 0.88 0.79
C GLN A 122 20.60 0.06 1.15
N ALA A 123 21.00 -0.89 0.28
CA ALA A 123 22.22 -1.66 0.47
C ALA A 123 23.47 -0.74 0.46
N LEU A 124 23.53 0.26 -0.43
CA LEU A 124 24.60 1.26 -0.44
C LEU A 124 24.66 2.06 0.88
N GLU A 125 23.52 2.52 1.40
CA GLU A 125 23.48 3.21 2.70
C GLU A 125 23.94 2.32 3.85
N ALA A 126 23.57 1.04 3.84
CA ALA A 126 24.04 0.06 4.82
C ALA A 126 25.56 -0.12 4.75
N ILE A 127 26.13 -0.25 3.55
CA ILE A 127 27.59 -0.37 3.36
C ILE A 127 28.30 0.87 3.89
N LYS A 128 27.79 2.08 3.61
CA LYS A 128 28.37 3.32 4.14
C LYS A 128 28.32 3.39 5.67
N LEU A 129 27.23 2.93 6.28
CA LEU A 129 27.12 2.83 7.74
C LEU A 129 28.14 1.84 8.34
N ILE A 130 28.31 0.66 7.72
CA ILE A 130 29.24 -0.38 8.19
C ILE A 130 30.69 0.09 8.07
N THR A 131 31.04 0.68 6.93
CA THR A 131 32.43 1.03 6.59
C THR A 131 32.85 2.40 7.08
N GLY A 132 31.91 3.26 7.46
CA GLY A 132 32.16 4.69 7.71
C GLY A 132 32.53 5.48 6.46
N TYR A 133 32.38 4.91 5.26
CA TYR A 133 32.74 5.56 4.01
C TYR A 133 31.69 6.58 3.55
N GLY A 134 32.14 7.80 3.27
CA GLY A 134 31.31 8.86 2.72
C GLY A 134 30.25 9.39 3.71
N SER A 135 29.17 9.94 3.18
CA SER A 135 28.04 10.43 3.99
C SER A 135 26.77 9.67 3.66
N VAL A 136 26.01 9.33 4.70
CA VAL A 136 24.71 8.65 4.57
C VAL A 136 23.58 9.65 4.31
N LEU A 137 22.41 9.15 3.91
CA LEU A 137 21.19 9.94 3.73
C LEU A 137 20.53 10.36 5.06
N SER A 138 21.31 10.58 6.11
CA SER A 138 20.80 11.20 7.34
C SER A 138 20.43 12.66 7.07
N GLU A 139 19.29 13.10 7.61
CA GLU A 139 18.68 14.42 7.35
C GLU A 139 18.36 14.68 5.86
N LYS A 140 18.29 13.64 5.03
CA LYS A 140 18.00 13.72 3.59
C LYS A 140 16.97 12.68 3.17
N LEU A 141 16.04 13.07 2.32
CA LEU A 141 15.13 12.16 1.63
C LEU A 141 15.50 12.15 0.15
N LEU A 142 16.02 11.02 -0.32
CA LEU A 142 16.19 10.79 -1.74
C LEU A 142 14.86 10.34 -2.32
N VAL A 143 14.42 10.99 -3.39
CA VAL A 143 13.23 10.64 -4.17
C VAL A 143 13.68 10.31 -5.59
N PHE A 144 13.32 9.13 -6.07
CA PHE A 144 13.53 8.69 -7.44
C PHE A 144 12.20 8.74 -8.19
N ASN A 145 12.14 9.50 -9.28
CA ASN A 145 11.01 9.49 -10.21
C ASN A 145 11.39 8.71 -11.46
N SER A 146 10.76 7.56 -11.69
CA SER A 146 11.09 6.68 -12.81
C SER A 146 10.49 7.13 -14.14
N LYS A 147 9.55 8.09 -14.16
CA LYS A 147 9.00 8.63 -15.41
C LYS A 147 9.97 9.60 -16.07
N THR A 148 10.67 10.39 -15.27
CA THR A 148 11.68 11.36 -15.75
C THR A 148 13.11 10.89 -15.54
N THR A 149 13.30 9.75 -14.86
CA THR A 149 14.62 9.22 -14.45
C THR A 149 15.42 10.25 -13.64
N GLN A 150 14.73 10.96 -12.74
CA GLN A 150 15.33 12.00 -11.92
C GLN A 150 15.47 11.57 -10.47
N PHE A 151 16.57 12.00 -9.85
CA PHE A 151 16.79 11.92 -8.42
C PHE A 151 16.70 13.32 -7.81
N LEU A 152 15.82 13.48 -6.83
CA LEU A 152 15.70 14.68 -6.03
C LEU A 152 16.14 14.36 -4.61
N THR A 153 17.05 15.16 -4.05
CA THR A 153 17.40 15.06 -2.63
C THR A 153 16.78 16.23 -1.88
N ILE A 154 15.87 15.91 -0.97
CA ILE A 154 15.16 16.88 -0.13
C ILE A 154 15.81 16.90 1.25
N LYS A 155 16.14 18.07 1.78
CA LYS A 155 16.62 18.21 3.15
C LYS A 155 15.47 17.98 4.13
N LEU A 156 15.64 17.06 5.06
CA LEU A 156 14.67 16.79 6.10
C LEU A 156 14.89 17.71 7.31
N PRO A 157 13.82 18.02 8.06
CA PRO A 157 13.93 18.60 9.39
C PRO A 157 14.85 17.78 10.30
N ARG A 158 15.57 18.47 11.19
CA ARG A 158 16.38 17.84 12.24
C ARG A 158 15.49 17.11 13.26
N LYS A 159 16.15 16.37 14.16
CA LYS A 159 15.51 15.74 15.33
C LYS A 159 14.66 16.75 16.10
N LYS A 160 13.39 16.40 16.33
CA LYS A 160 12.46 17.21 17.13
C LYS A 160 12.65 16.95 18.63
N ILE A 161 12.80 18.01 19.42
CA ILE A 161 12.94 17.97 20.88
C ILE A 161 11.72 17.32 21.53
N ASN A 162 10.52 17.60 21.01
CA ASN A 162 9.25 17.07 21.49
C ASN A 162 8.77 15.81 20.73
N CYS A 163 9.66 15.09 20.05
CA CYS A 163 9.29 13.85 19.38
C CYS A 163 8.79 12.82 20.41
N ALA A 164 7.65 12.18 20.14
CA ALA A 164 7.01 11.24 21.06
C ALA A 164 7.89 10.04 21.46
N ILE A 165 8.92 9.71 20.69
CA ILE A 165 9.79 8.55 20.96
C ILE A 165 11.29 8.88 21.10
N CYS A 166 11.81 9.83 20.33
CA CYS A 166 13.24 10.18 20.39
C CYS A 166 13.50 11.56 21.02
N GLY A 167 12.47 12.26 21.49
CA GLY A 167 12.57 13.58 22.13
C GLY A 167 13.25 13.50 23.50
N GLU A 168 13.35 14.65 24.18
CA GLU A 168 13.93 14.73 25.53
C GLU A 168 13.03 14.06 26.60
N ASN A 169 11.71 14.13 26.42
CA ASN A 169 10.71 13.52 27.28
C ASN A 169 9.81 12.56 26.47
N PRO A 170 10.33 11.37 26.07
CA PRO A 170 9.60 10.44 25.22
C PRO A 170 8.37 9.87 25.92
N GLN A 171 7.24 9.90 25.23
CA GLN A 171 5.96 9.33 25.70
C GLN A 171 5.82 7.86 25.30
N ILE A 172 6.51 7.45 24.22
CA ILE A 172 6.54 6.08 23.73
C ILE A 172 7.80 5.42 24.29
N THR A 173 7.62 4.53 25.25
CA THR A 173 8.71 3.77 25.91
C THR A 173 8.65 2.27 25.62
N SER A 174 7.57 1.81 24.98
CA SER A 174 7.36 0.41 24.57
C SER A 174 6.63 0.35 23.23
N LEU A 175 6.69 -0.81 22.58
CA LEU A 175 5.99 -1.05 21.32
C LEU A 175 4.50 -1.30 21.60
N GLN A 176 3.64 -0.67 20.80
CA GLN A 176 2.18 -0.76 20.90
C GLN A 176 1.58 -1.57 19.74
N ASP A 177 0.27 -1.78 19.70
CA ASP A 177 -0.37 -2.33 18.50
C ASP A 177 -0.37 -1.29 17.36
N TYR A 178 0.44 -1.54 16.33
CA TYR A 178 0.59 -0.63 15.19
C TYR A 178 -0.55 -0.75 14.18
N GLU A 179 -1.22 -1.90 14.08
CA GLU A 179 -2.39 -2.04 13.21
C GLU A 179 -3.56 -1.23 13.79
N ALA A 180 -3.77 -1.31 15.11
CA ALA A 180 -4.74 -0.48 15.82
C ALA A 180 -4.39 1.03 15.74
N PHE A 181 -3.12 1.39 15.95
CA PHE A 181 -2.66 2.78 15.90
C PHE A 181 -2.82 3.43 14.52
N THR A 182 -2.58 2.67 13.45
CA THR A 182 -2.68 3.19 12.07
C THR A 182 -4.07 3.03 11.48
N GLY A 183 -4.92 2.21 12.08
CA GLY A 183 -6.24 1.87 11.55
C GLY A 183 -6.18 1.06 10.25
N CYS A 184 -5.04 0.41 9.95
CA CYS A 184 -4.89 -0.44 8.77
C CYS A 184 -4.06 -1.70 9.08
N PRO A 185 -4.32 -2.82 8.38
CA PRO A 185 -3.57 -4.05 8.60
C PRO A 185 -2.18 -3.98 7.95
N ALA A 186 -1.18 -4.63 8.54
CA ALA A 186 0.18 -4.72 7.99
C ALA A 186 0.33 -5.83 6.93
N ASN A 187 -0.77 -6.36 6.40
CA ASN A 187 -0.79 -7.42 5.39
C ASN A 187 -1.66 -6.97 4.20
N ASP A 188 -1.51 -7.67 3.09
CA ASP A 188 -2.41 -7.51 1.93
C ASP A 188 -3.84 -8.01 2.21
N ARG A 189 -4.13 -8.53 3.41
CA ARG A 189 -5.50 -8.90 3.82
C ARG A 189 -6.21 -7.62 4.24
N ILE A 190 -6.75 -6.97 3.22
CA ILE A 190 -7.51 -5.75 3.36
C ILE A 190 -8.79 -6.07 4.14
N ASN A 191 -8.89 -5.56 5.37
CA ASN A 191 -10.20 -5.16 5.88
C ASN A 191 -10.61 -3.98 5.00
N ILE A 192 -11.49 -4.23 4.05
CA ILE A 192 -12.00 -3.18 3.16
C ILE A 192 -12.85 -2.30 4.07
N PRO A 193 -12.47 -1.03 4.32
CA PRO A 193 -13.33 -0.14 5.09
C PRO A 193 -14.67 -0.10 4.37
N ALA A 194 -15.77 -0.30 5.09
CA ALA A 194 -17.10 -0.05 4.56
C ALA A 194 -17.23 1.47 4.37
N LEU A 195 -16.92 1.93 3.17
CA LEU A 195 -17.04 3.33 2.76
C LEU A 195 -18.45 3.66 2.30
N VAL A 196 -19.26 2.65 1.99
CA VAL A 196 -20.68 2.77 1.64
C VAL A 196 -21.52 1.92 2.61
N PRO A 197 -22.77 2.31 2.89
CA PRO A 197 -23.69 1.52 3.71
C PRO A 197 -23.87 0.08 3.20
N THR A 198 -24.25 -0.86 4.06
CA THR A 198 -24.39 -2.29 3.73
C THR A 198 -25.37 -2.50 2.57
N GLU A 199 -26.46 -1.74 2.51
CA GLU A 199 -27.46 -1.76 1.43
C GLU A 199 -26.93 -1.31 0.06
N LYS A 200 -25.75 -0.68 0.02
CA LYS A 200 -25.05 -0.27 -1.20
C LYS A 200 -23.95 -1.26 -1.59
N ASN A 201 -23.90 -2.43 -0.97
CA ASN A 201 -22.98 -3.51 -1.30
C ASN A 201 -23.72 -4.77 -1.74
N ILE A 202 -23.13 -5.49 -2.68
CA ILE A 202 -23.56 -6.82 -3.09
C ILE A 202 -22.33 -7.72 -3.22
N SER A 203 -22.46 -9.02 -2.97
CA SER A 203 -21.40 -9.99 -3.19
C SER A 203 -21.25 -10.35 -4.68
N VAL A 204 -20.11 -10.92 -5.05
CA VAL A 204 -19.90 -11.42 -6.43
C VAL A 204 -20.87 -12.54 -6.80
N ALA A 205 -21.30 -13.37 -5.84
CA ALA A 205 -22.25 -14.45 -6.07
C ALA A 205 -23.68 -13.94 -6.31
N GLU A 206 -24.10 -12.93 -5.55
CA GLU A 206 -25.39 -12.27 -5.77
C GLU A 206 -25.38 -11.50 -7.10
N TYR A 207 -24.28 -10.81 -7.43
CA TYR A 207 -24.13 -10.16 -8.74
C TYR A 207 -24.17 -11.16 -9.90
N TYR A 208 -23.47 -12.31 -9.77
CA TYR A 208 -23.54 -13.38 -10.76
C TYR A 208 -24.96 -13.91 -10.97
N SER A 209 -25.77 -13.97 -9.90
CA SER A 209 -27.18 -14.38 -9.98
C SER A 209 -28.01 -13.39 -10.81
N ILE A 210 -27.79 -12.08 -10.64
CA ILE A 210 -28.45 -11.01 -11.42
C ILE A 210 -28.09 -11.15 -12.91
N VAL A 211 -26.81 -11.35 -13.22
CA VAL A 211 -26.33 -11.57 -14.60
C VAL A 211 -26.97 -12.83 -15.20
N SER A 212 -27.01 -13.93 -14.44
CA SER A 212 -27.56 -15.22 -14.89
C SER A 212 -29.07 -15.15 -15.15
N ARG A 213 -29.80 -14.30 -14.43
CA ARG A 213 -31.24 -14.05 -14.66
C ARG A 213 -31.51 -13.10 -15.84
N GLY A 214 -30.48 -12.52 -16.45
CA GLY A 214 -30.64 -11.58 -17.57
C GLY A 214 -31.29 -10.25 -17.15
N GLU A 215 -31.19 -9.87 -15.88
CA GLU A 215 -31.72 -8.60 -15.39
C GLU A 215 -30.97 -7.44 -16.03
N ARG A 216 -31.71 -6.42 -16.50
CA ARG A 216 -31.11 -5.25 -17.15
C ARG A 216 -30.46 -4.33 -16.11
N HIS A 217 -29.17 -4.08 -16.28
CA HIS A 217 -28.37 -3.22 -15.42
C HIS A 217 -27.21 -2.61 -16.20
N ILE A 218 -26.52 -1.63 -15.60
CA ILE A 218 -25.25 -1.10 -16.11
C ILE A 218 -24.13 -1.62 -15.20
N LEU A 219 -23.04 -2.11 -15.79
CA LEU A 219 -21.82 -2.47 -15.06
C LEU A 219 -20.72 -1.47 -15.41
N LEU A 220 -20.23 -0.74 -14.40
CA LEU A 220 -19.07 0.15 -14.52
C LEU A 220 -17.84 -0.52 -13.93
N ASP A 221 -16.77 -0.59 -14.70
CA ASP A 221 -15.45 -1.02 -14.24
C ASP A 221 -14.56 0.19 -14.03
N VAL A 222 -14.23 0.50 -12.78
CA VAL A 222 -13.46 1.70 -12.41
C VAL A 222 -11.96 1.48 -12.33
N ARG A 223 -11.48 0.33 -12.81
CA ARG A 223 -10.04 0.04 -12.92
C ARG A 223 -9.40 0.88 -14.02
N GLN A 224 -8.07 0.93 -14.00
CA GLN A 224 -7.30 1.56 -15.06
C GLN A 224 -7.46 0.81 -16.39
N PRO A 225 -7.36 1.48 -17.56
CA PRO A 225 -7.63 0.85 -18.84
C PRO A 225 -6.74 -0.36 -19.14
N HIS A 226 -5.47 -0.32 -18.72
CA HIS A 226 -4.54 -1.44 -18.87
C HIS A 226 -4.93 -2.66 -18.01
N GLN A 227 -5.53 -2.45 -16.85
CA GLN A 227 -6.04 -3.54 -16.01
C GLN A 227 -7.31 -4.16 -16.60
N TYR A 228 -8.20 -3.31 -17.13
CA TYR A 228 -9.41 -3.72 -17.82
C TYR A 228 -9.10 -4.52 -19.10
N ALA A 229 -8.07 -4.12 -19.84
CA ALA A 229 -7.64 -4.80 -21.07
C ALA A 229 -7.09 -6.22 -20.84
N ILE A 230 -6.57 -6.53 -19.64
CA ILE A 230 -6.11 -7.88 -19.28
C ILE A 230 -7.29 -8.83 -19.14
N CYS A 231 -8.33 -8.39 -18.43
CA CYS A 231 -9.54 -9.15 -18.19
C CYS A 231 -10.69 -8.22 -17.80
N SER A 232 -11.90 -8.48 -18.29
CA SER A 232 -13.11 -7.73 -17.94
C SER A 232 -14.32 -8.64 -17.91
N LEU A 233 -15.34 -8.22 -17.16
CA LEU A 233 -16.63 -8.89 -17.18
C LEU A 233 -17.39 -8.50 -18.46
N VAL A 234 -18.20 -9.43 -18.97
CA VAL A 234 -19.02 -9.19 -20.16
C VAL A 234 -19.94 -7.99 -19.92
N ASN A 235 -20.04 -7.10 -20.91
CA ASN A 235 -20.84 -5.86 -20.87
C ASN A 235 -20.41 -4.81 -19.83
N ALA A 236 -19.21 -4.93 -19.25
CA ALA A 236 -18.64 -3.87 -18.42
C ALA A 236 -18.24 -2.65 -19.28
N GLU A 237 -18.57 -1.44 -18.82
CA GLU A 237 -18.06 -0.19 -19.37
C GLU A 237 -16.88 0.29 -18.52
N ASN A 238 -15.69 0.43 -19.11
CA ASN A 238 -14.53 0.91 -18.36
C ASN A 238 -14.52 2.43 -18.23
N ILE A 239 -14.59 2.91 -16.98
CA ILE A 239 -14.44 4.32 -16.63
C ILE A 239 -13.55 4.44 -15.38
N PRO A 240 -12.23 4.63 -15.54
CA PRO A 240 -11.30 4.75 -14.42
C PRO A 240 -11.81 5.72 -13.37
N LEU A 241 -11.65 5.40 -12.07
CA LEU A 241 -12.17 6.23 -10.96
C LEU A 241 -11.82 7.72 -11.09
N ALA A 242 -10.59 8.03 -11.52
CA ALA A 242 -10.12 9.41 -11.70
C ALA A 242 -10.81 10.17 -12.86
N GLN A 243 -11.50 9.46 -13.75
CA GLN A 243 -12.20 10.00 -14.92
C GLN A 243 -13.72 10.08 -14.70
N LEU A 244 -14.23 9.73 -13.51
CA LEU A 244 -15.63 9.96 -13.09
C LEU A 244 -15.89 11.45 -12.86
N SER A 245 -15.87 12.23 -13.95
CA SER A 245 -16.16 13.65 -13.97
C SER A 245 -17.66 13.93 -13.89
N GLU A 246 -18.03 15.13 -13.47
CA GLU A 246 -19.42 15.56 -13.45
C GLU A 246 -20.08 15.43 -14.83
N THR A 247 -19.37 15.78 -15.91
CA THR A 247 -19.87 15.63 -17.29
C THR A 247 -20.20 14.17 -17.63
N TYR A 248 -19.33 13.23 -17.26
CA TYR A 248 -19.60 11.81 -17.46
C TYR A 248 -20.84 11.35 -16.68
N ILE A 249 -20.95 11.78 -15.42
CA ILE A 249 -22.07 11.41 -14.54
C ILE A 249 -23.40 11.95 -15.08
N GLN A 250 -23.43 13.18 -15.60
CA GLN A 250 -24.64 13.74 -16.23
C GLN A 250 -25.05 12.97 -17.48
N ASN A 251 -24.08 12.59 -18.34
CA ASN A 251 -24.35 11.76 -19.51
C ASN A 251 -24.88 10.38 -19.13
N LEU A 252 -24.31 9.77 -18.08
CA LEU A 252 -24.79 8.50 -17.53
C LEU A 252 -26.23 8.65 -17.00
N LYS A 253 -26.52 9.73 -16.27
CA LYS A 253 -27.87 10.01 -15.76
C LYS A 253 -28.89 10.19 -16.89
N GLN A 254 -28.50 10.87 -17.97
CA GLN A 254 -29.34 11.01 -19.16
C GLN A 254 -29.60 9.66 -19.83
N ARG A 255 -28.58 8.80 -19.97
CA ARG A 255 -28.73 7.43 -20.50
C ARG A 255 -29.72 6.61 -19.68
N ILE A 256 -29.61 6.67 -18.34
CA ILE A 256 -30.52 5.96 -17.43
C ILE A 256 -31.95 6.49 -17.60
N ASN A 257 -32.15 7.81 -17.57
CA ASN A 257 -33.48 8.41 -17.69
C ASN A 257 -34.16 8.14 -19.04
N ASN A 258 -33.39 8.13 -20.13
CA ASN A 258 -33.92 7.87 -21.48
C ASN A 258 -34.48 6.45 -21.64
N THR A 259 -34.06 5.50 -20.79
CA THR A 259 -34.52 4.11 -20.86
C THR A 259 -35.87 3.86 -20.17
N GLN A 260 -36.46 4.86 -19.50
CA GLN A 260 -37.69 4.77 -18.66
C GLN A 260 -37.67 3.69 -17.56
N MET A 261 -36.58 2.94 -17.44
CA MET A 261 -36.32 1.94 -16.43
C MET A 261 -35.16 2.43 -15.57
N ASN A 262 -35.41 2.59 -14.27
CA ASN A 262 -34.41 3.01 -13.28
C ASN A 262 -33.40 1.88 -13.03
N HIS A 263 -32.60 1.55 -14.05
CA HIS A 263 -31.66 0.44 -14.02
C HIS A 263 -30.58 0.68 -12.95
N PRO A 264 -30.32 -0.31 -12.07
CA PRO A 264 -29.23 -0.19 -11.10
C PRO A 264 -27.87 -0.14 -11.81
N VAL A 265 -26.96 0.65 -11.25
CA VAL A 265 -25.57 0.74 -11.71
C VAL A 265 -24.69 -0.06 -10.75
N TYR A 266 -24.18 -1.19 -11.21
CA TYR A 266 -23.19 -1.96 -10.46
C TYR A 266 -21.80 -1.43 -10.77
N VAL A 267 -20.96 -1.33 -9.75
CA VAL A 267 -19.60 -0.83 -9.89
C VAL A 267 -18.61 -1.88 -9.38
N ILE A 268 -17.64 -2.22 -10.22
CA ILE A 268 -16.59 -3.18 -9.91
C ILE A 268 -15.21 -2.52 -10.03
N CYS A 269 -14.29 -2.93 -9.16
CA CYS A 269 -12.87 -2.62 -9.30
C CYS A 269 -12.04 -3.88 -9.05
N ARG A 270 -10.72 -3.75 -8.82
CA ARG A 270 -9.86 -4.91 -8.54
C ARG A 270 -10.29 -5.68 -7.28
N ARG A 271 -10.61 -4.95 -6.20
CA ARG A 271 -10.80 -5.51 -4.84
C ARG A 271 -11.98 -4.95 -4.06
N GLY A 272 -12.85 -4.15 -4.66
CA GLY A 272 -14.00 -3.56 -3.98
C GLY A 272 -13.72 -2.25 -3.20
N ILE A 273 -12.54 -1.63 -3.32
CA ILE A 273 -12.21 -0.37 -2.63
C ILE A 273 -12.62 0.83 -3.49
N ASP A 274 -12.02 0.98 -4.68
CA ASP A 274 -12.29 2.10 -5.57
C ASP A 274 -13.72 2.13 -6.10
N SER A 275 -14.36 0.96 -6.19
CA SER A 275 -15.78 0.85 -6.55
C SER A 275 -16.70 1.43 -5.45
N GLN A 276 -16.36 1.30 -4.17
CA GLN A 276 -17.12 1.99 -3.12
C GLN A 276 -16.97 3.51 -3.20
N ARG A 277 -15.77 4.01 -3.52
CA ARG A 277 -15.56 5.46 -3.75
C ARG A 277 -16.40 5.95 -4.92
N ALA A 278 -16.40 5.21 -6.02
CA ALA A 278 -17.24 5.50 -7.18
C ALA A 278 -18.73 5.48 -6.82
N VAL A 279 -19.20 4.51 -6.04
CA VAL A 279 -20.61 4.45 -5.58
C VAL A 279 -20.99 5.65 -4.72
N ASN A 280 -20.11 6.11 -3.82
CA ASN A 280 -20.36 7.34 -3.05
C ASN A 280 -20.49 8.56 -3.96
N ILE A 281 -19.60 8.70 -4.95
CA ILE A 281 -19.68 9.79 -5.94
C ILE A 281 -21.00 9.68 -6.72
N LEU A 282 -21.31 8.54 -7.32
CA LEU A 282 -22.53 8.37 -8.12
C LEU A 282 -23.81 8.60 -7.30
N THR A 283 -23.82 8.14 -6.05
CA THR A 283 -24.97 8.30 -5.13
C THR A 283 -25.19 9.77 -4.78
N SER A 284 -24.14 10.60 -4.62
CA SER A 284 -24.30 12.03 -4.34
C SER A 284 -24.93 12.81 -5.51
N PHE A 285 -24.84 12.28 -6.74
CA PHE A 285 -25.53 12.80 -7.92
C PHE A 285 -26.93 12.18 -8.15
N GLY A 286 -27.40 11.35 -7.21
CA GLY A 286 -28.71 10.70 -7.24
C GLY A 286 -28.79 9.46 -8.14
N ILE A 287 -27.66 8.85 -8.49
CA ILE A 287 -27.65 7.60 -9.27
C ILE A 287 -27.75 6.40 -8.32
N ASN A 288 -28.69 5.49 -8.60
CA ASN A 288 -28.79 4.23 -7.85
C ASN A 288 -27.63 3.29 -8.20
N SER A 289 -26.53 3.44 -7.47
CA SER A 289 -25.32 2.65 -7.64
C SER A 289 -25.09 1.66 -6.49
N ILE A 290 -24.49 0.51 -6.81
CA ILE A 290 -24.22 -0.60 -5.88
C ILE A 290 -22.79 -1.11 -6.11
N ASN A 291 -22.03 -1.29 -5.02
CA ASN A 291 -20.67 -1.80 -5.05
C ASN A 291 -20.66 -3.33 -5.12
N ILE A 292 -19.84 -3.90 -6.02
CA ILE A 292 -19.54 -5.33 -6.03
C ILE A 292 -18.36 -5.60 -5.08
N SER A 293 -18.68 -6.18 -3.93
CA SER A 293 -17.72 -6.48 -2.85
C SER A 293 -16.65 -7.46 -3.31
N GLY A 294 -15.39 -7.18 -2.94
CA GLY A 294 -14.25 -8.03 -3.31
C GLY A 294 -13.76 -7.90 -4.75
N GLY A 295 -14.52 -7.23 -5.63
CA GLY A 295 -14.12 -6.91 -7.00
C GLY A 295 -13.82 -8.14 -7.87
N VAL A 296 -13.04 -7.93 -8.94
CA VAL A 296 -12.65 -9.05 -9.84
C VAL A 296 -11.76 -10.09 -9.15
N THR A 297 -11.09 -9.72 -8.06
CA THR A 297 -10.29 -10.67 -7.25
C THR A 297 -11.18 -11.73 -6.62
N GLU A 298 -12.31 -11.31 -6.05
CA GLU A 298 -13.25 -12.24 -5.44
C GLU A 298 -14.09 -12.96 -6.51
N TRP A 299 -14.38 -12.30 -7.63
CA TRP A 299 -15.02 -12.93 -8.78
C TRP A 299 -14.23 -14.14 -9.27
N SER A 300 -12.91 -13.99 -9.43
CA SER A 300 -12.03 -15.08 -9.84
C SER A 300 -12.09 -16.25 -8.86
N LYS A 301 -12.14 -15.99 -7.55
CA LYS A 301 -12.17 -17.08 -6.56
C LYS A 301 -13.53 -17.78 -6.45
N ALA A 302 -14.61 -17.01 -6.47
CA ALA A 302 -15.93 -17.49 -6.07
C ALA A 302 -16.87 -17.79 -7.25
N VAL A 303 -16.62 -17.21 -8.43
CA VAL A 303 -17.51 -17.33 -9.59
C VAL A 303 -16.81 -18.00 -10.78
N ASP A 304 -15.64 -17.50 -11.16
CA ASP A 304 -14.88 -18.00 -12.31
C ASP A 304 -13.39 -18.16 -11.98
N PRO A 305 -12.95 -19.34 -11.49
CA PRO A 305 -11.55 -19.66 -11.21
C PRO A 305 -10.60 -19.53 -12.41
N THR A 306 -11.13 -19.48 -13.63
CA THR A 306 -10.33 -19.28 -14.85
C THR A 306 -10.12 -17.81 -15.19
N PHE A 307 -10.86 -16.90 -14.53
CA PHE A 307 -10.73 -15.47 -14.73
C PHE A 307 -9.33 -14.99 -14.33
N PRO A 308 -8.57 -14.35 -15.24
CA PRO A 308 -7.18 -13.97 -14.98
C PRO A 308 -7.05 -13.00 -13.81
N LEU A 309 -6.08 -13.28 -12.93
CA LEU A 309 -5.62 -12.36 -11.89
C LEU A 309 -4.24 -11.80 -12.25
N TYR A 310 -4.07 -10.53 -11.93
CA TYR A 310 -2.83 -9.76 -12.01
C TYR A 310 -2.67 -9.01 -10.69
#